data_AF-A0AAX6EMT8-F1
#
_entry.id   AF-A0AAX6EMT8-F1
#
_cell.length_a   1.000
_cell.length_b   1.000
_cell.length_c   1.000
_cell.angle_alpha   90.00
_cell.angle_beta   90.00
_cell.angle_gamma   90.00
#
_symmetry.space_group_name_H-M   'P 1'
#
loop_
_entity.id
_entity.type
_entity.pdbx_description
1 polymer ?
#
loop_
_entity_poly.entity_id
_entity_poly.type
_entity_poly.pdbx_seq_one_letter_code
_entity_poly.pdbx_strand_id
1 'polypeptide(L)'
;MAISTSFAAIQGRPPVRPSPLRNPPLPLRHEKLDLSKEVITRQFGHFGGMFVPETLIHDLRKLESAFRSFYPQETFQRELKSILRDYVGRESPLYFAERLTDHYKHSNDGGGGPQIFLKREDLNHTGAHTINNAVAQALLAARLGKRRIVADTGSGLHGLSVAAVCAKLGLQCVVYMGAKDMEKHGDEVLTMHLMGAEVRAVHSDDTLSTDAESEAMRDAVTNLDSTYHIVGSAIGPHPYPTMVREFQSVIGRETRRQAMEKWGGKPDVLVACVGRGSNAIGLFHEFFGDADVRLVGVEAAGRGLDSGRHAASLATGEVGVYRGAMSHVLQDHDGQIVKPDSVSAGYVSSTC
;
A
#
# COMPACT_ATOMS: atom_id res chain seq x y z
N MET A 1 43.31 -24.52 -2.09
CA MET A 1 41.86 -24.71 -2.31
C MET A 1 41.28 -23.38 -2.75
N ALA A 2 41.22 -23.15 -4.06
CA ALA A 2 40.62 -21.97 -4.66
C ALA A 2 39.16 -22.31 -5.00
N ILE A 3 38.21 -21.54 -4.48
CA ILE A 3 36.79 -21.70 -4.80
C ILE A 3 36.54 -20.85 -6.05
N SER A 4 36.40 -21.53 -7.18
CA SER A 4 35.97 -20.96 -8.47
C SER A 4 34.47 -20.69 -8.41
N THR A 5 34.07 -19.43 -8.25
CA THR A 5 32.69 -18.98 -8.49
C THR A 5 32.54 -18.56 -9.94
N SER A 6 32.01 -19.46 -10.76
CA SER A 6 31.59 -19.14 -12.12
C SER A 6 30.36 -18.22 -12.09
N PHE A 7 30.58 -16.92 -12.28
CA PHE A 7 29.52 -16.00 -12.69
C PHE A 7 29.18 -16.30 -14.15
N ALA A 8 28.06 -16.99 -14.38
CA ALA A 8 27.47 -17.06 -15.71
C ALA A 8 26.95 -15.66 -16.08
N ALA A 9 27.55 -15.06 -17.09
CA ALA A 9 27.11 -13.80 -17.67
C ALA A 9 25.65 -13.94 -18.15
N ILE A 10 24.73 -13.18 -17.53
CA ILE A 10 23.38 -13.00 -18.04
C ILE A 10 23.51 -12.14 -19.30
N GLN A 11 23.57 -12.80 -20.46
CA GLN A 11 23.48 -12.11 -21.75
C GLN A 11 22.13 -11.39 -21.83
N GLY A 12 22.20 -10.10 -22.20
CA GLY A 12 21.09 -9.18 -22.19
C GLY A 12 19.92 -9.67 -23.05
N ARG A 13 18.77 -9.90 -22.39
CA ARG A 13 17.48 -9.94 -23.09
C ARG A 13 17.12 -8.52 -23.51
N PRO A 14 16.55 -8.31 -24.71
CA PRO A 14 16.07 -6.99 -25.11
C PRO A 14 14.98 -6.52 -24.14
N PRO A 15 14.82 -5.19 -23.95
CA PRO A 15 13.76 -4.66 -23.10
C PRO A 15 12.40 -5.17 -23.60
N VAL A 16 11.65 -5.80 -22.70
CA VAL A 16 10.26 -6.18 -22.96
C VAL A 16 9.51 -4.88 -23.24
N ARG A 17 9.04 -4.70 -24.48
CA ARG A 17 8.18 -3.56 -24.82
C ARG A 17 6.90 -3.68 -24.00
N PRO A 18 6.45 -2.62 -23.31
CA PRO A 18 5.17 -2.65 -22.63
C PRO A 18 4.09 -2.99 -23.65
N SER A 19 3.26 -3.98 -23.31
CA SER A 19 2.08 -4.31 -24.12
C SER A 19 1.18 -3.07 -24.17
N PRO A 20 0.67 -2.66 -25.35
CA PRO A 20 -0.23 -1.52 -25.41
C PRO A 20 -1.47 -1.82 -24.55
N LEU A 21 -1.76 -0.93 -23.60
CA LEU A 21 -3.01 -0.96 -22.82
C LEU A 21 -4.17 -1.14 -23.80
N ARG A 22 -4.92 -2.25 -23.68
CA ARG A 22 -5.99 -2.61 -24.63
C ARG A 22 -7.12 -1.56 -24.70
N ASN A 23 -7.18 -0.62 -23.75
CA ASN A 23 -8.07 0.52 -23.76
C ASN A 23 -7.29 1.79 -23.36
N PRO A 24 -7.43 2.92 -24.08
CA PRO A 24 -6.91 4.19 -23.59
C PRO A 24 -7.65 4.55 -22.29
N PRO A 25 -6.94 4.93 -21.21
CA PRO A 25 -7.62 5.41 -20.01
C PRO A 25 -8.45 6.64 -20.39
N LEU A 26 -9.72 6.65 -19.99
CA LEU A 26 -10.55 7.86 -19.99
C LEU A 26 -9.74 8.98 -19.31
N PRO A 27 -9.80 10.24 -19.78
CA PRO A 27 -9.05 11.33 -19.18
C PRO A 27 -9.48 11.49 -17.72
N LEU A 28 -8.69 10.94 -16.80
CA LEU A 28 -8.85 11.12 -15.36
C LEU A 28 -8.47 12.57 -15.07
N ARG A 29 -9.48 13.43 -14.88
CA ARG A 29 -9.24 14.78 -14.39
C ARG A 29 -8.70 14.70 -12.97
N HIS A 30 -7.64 15.42 -12.68
CA HIS A 30 -7.15 15.63 -11.32
C HIS A 30 -8.17 16.49 -10.55
N GLU A 31 -9.21 15.86 -10.01
CA GLU A 31 -10.10 16.50 -9.05
C GLU A 31 -9.47 16.40 -7.66
N LYS A 32 -9.14 17.55 -7.07
CA LYS A 32 -8.80 17.62 -5.64
C LYS A 32 -9.95 17.03 -4.83
N LEU A 33 -9.63 16.25 -3.80
CA LEU A 33 -10.64 15.65 -2.93
C LEU A 33 -11.49 16.75 -2.26
N ASP A 34 -12.78 16.74 -2.56
CA ASP A 34 -13.75 17.65 -1.97
C ASP A 34 -14.59 16.90 -0.93
N LEU A 35 -14.19 17.04 0.34
CA LEU A 35 -14.86 16.39 1.47
C LEU A 35 -16.21 17.05 1.83
N SER A 36 -16.53 18.22 1.25
CA SER A 36 -17.81 18.88 1.46
C SER A 36 -18.97 18.14 0.78
N LYS A 37 -18.71 17.45 -0.35
CA LYS A 37 -19.70 16.66 -1.11
C LYS A 37 -20.28 15.53 -0.29
N GLU A 38 -21.61 15.35 -0.33
CA GLU A 38 -22.35 14.30 0.40
C GLU A 38 -21.87 12.87 0.08
N VAL A 39 -21.32 12.65 -1.10
CA VAL A 39 -20.66 11.41 -1.50
C VAL A 39 -19.35 11.80 -2.16
N ILE A 40 -18.24 11.26 -1.65
CA ILE A 40 -16.93 11.40 -2.29
C ILE A 40 -16.80 10.36 -3.42
N THR A 41 -15.95 10.66 -4.40
CA THR A 41 -15.77 9.84 -5.60
C THR A 41 -15.59 8.36 -5.27
N ARG A 42 -16.60 7.56 -5.63
CA ARG A 42 -16.62 6.10 -5.38
C ARG A 42 -15.85 5.30 -6.41
N GLN A 43 -15.70 5.84 -7.61
CA GLN A 43 -15.08 5.17 -8.75
C GLN A 43 -14.05 6.08 -9.41
N PHE A 44 -12.92 5.51 -9.82
CA PHE A 44 -11.87 6.16 -10.59
C PHE A 44 -11.94 5.63 -12.03
N GLY A 45 -12.65 6.36 -12.89
CA GLY A 45 -13.03 5.84 -14.21
C GLY A 45 -14.03 4.69 -14.03
N HIS A 46 -13.64 3.47 -14.37
CA HIS A 46 -14.49 2.28 -14.19
C HIS A 46 -14.08 1.44 -12.96
N PHE A 47 -12.97 1.79 -12.29
CA PHE A 47 -12.42 1.05 -11.15
C PHE A 47 -12.94 1.59 -9.81
N GLY A 48 -12.87 0.79 -8.75
CA GLY A 48 -13.36 1.12 -7.41
C GLY A 48 -14.78 0.61 -7.16
N GLY A 49 -15.61 1.42 -6.50
CA GLY A 49 -16.99 1.09 -6.15
C GLY A 49 -17.15 0.41 -4.77
N MET A 50 -18.36 -0.08 -4.51
CA MET A 50 -18.73 -0.81 -3.28
C MET A 50 -19.46 -2.11 -3.67
N PHE A 51 -18.70 -3.11 -4.10
CA PHE A 51 -19.21 -4.42 -4.50
C PHE A 51 -19.23 -5.38 -3.30
N VAL A 52 -19.96 -5.00 -2.25
CA VAL A 52 -20.06 -5.74 -0.98
C VAL A 52 -21.50 -6.19 -0.72
N PRO A 53 -21.73 -7.17 0.18
CA PRO A 53 -23.07 -7.48 0.66
C PRO A 53 -23.79 -6.24 1.21
N GLU A 54 -25.11 -6.17 1.00
CA GLU A 54 -25.96 -5.03 1.43
C GLU A 54 -25.76 -4.68 2.91
N THR A 55 -25.54 -5.70 3.75
CA THR A 55 -25.30 -5.55 5.19
C THR A 55 -24.09 -4.68 5.52
N LEU A 56 -23.11 -4.54 4.62
CA LEU A 56 -21.91 -3.73 4.82
C LEU A 56 -22.00 -2.32 4.25
N ILE A 57 -22.99 -2.05 3.39
CA ILE A 57 -23.13 -0.74 2.73
C ILE A 57 -23.35 0.36 3.77
N HIS A 58 -24.17 0.10 4.79
CA HIS A 58 -24.44 1.07 5.85
C HIS A 58 -23.17 1.47 6.61
N ASP A 59 -22.33 0.50 6.95
CA ASP A 59 -21.12 0.78 7.74
C ASP A 59 -20.01 1.44 6.91
N LEU A 60 -19.88 1.09 5.63
CA LEU A 60 -19.00 1.82 4.71
C LEU A 60 -19.45 3.28 4.53
N ARG A 61 -20.76 3.55 4.48
CA ARG A 61 -21.30 4.92 4.43
C ARG A 61 -21.05 5.68 5.73
N LYS A 62 -21.21 5.04 6.90
CA LYS A 62 -20.82 5.65 8.19
C LYS A 62 -19.34 5.97 8.21
N LEU A 63 -18.49 5.07 7.72
CA LEU A 63 -17.05 5.28 7.63
C LEU A 63 -16.72 6.47 6.72
N GLU A 64 -17.35 6.55 5.54
CA GLU A 64 -17.22 7.67 4.61
C GLU A 64 -17.62 8.99 5.28
N SER A 65 -18.78 9.02 5.94
CA SER A 65 -19.26 10.19 6.67
C SER A 65 -18.32 10.60 7.81
N ALA A 66 -17.79 9.64 8.55
CA ALA A 66 -16.86 9.90 9.65
C ALA A 66 -15.53 10.46 9.13
N PHE A 67 -14.99 9.87 8.06
CA PHE A 67 -13.80 10.38 7.40
C PHE A 67 -13.99 11.82 6.93
N ARG A 68 -15.08 12.11 6.20
CA ARG A 68 -15.40 13.46 5.73
C ARG A 68 -15.59 14.47 6.86
N SER A 69 -16.18 14.04 7.97
CA SER A 69 -16.46 14.91 9.11
C SER A 69 -15.20 15.19 9.94
N PHE A 70 -14.43 14.15 10.28
CA PHE A 70 -13.30 14.27 11.21
C PHE A 70 -11.98 14.65 10.54
N TYR A 71 -11.67 14.09 9.38
CA TYR A 71 -10.38 14.31 8.74
C TYR A 71 -10.04 15.78 8.46
N PRO A 72 -10.94 16.65 7.96
CA PRO A 72 -10.60 18.04 7.71
C PRO A 72 -10.54 18.90 8.97
N GLN A 73 -10.96 18.39 10.13
CA GLN A 73 -10.96 19.18 11.37
C GLN A 73 -9.54 19.52 11.79
N GLU A 74 -9.33 20.77 12.19
CA GLU A 74 -8.02 21.24 12.65
C GLU A 74 -7.51 20.43 13.85
N THR A 75 -8.41 20.04 14.76
CA THR A 75 -8.07 19.22 15.92
C THR A 75 -7.55 17.83 15.53
N PHE A 76 -8.20 17.17 14.56
CA PHE A 76 -7.75 15.89 14.01
C PHE A 76 -6.40 16.03 13.30
N GLN A 77 -6.26 17.04 12.44
CA GLN A 77 -5.02 17.30 11.70
C GLN A 77 -3.84 17.64 12.63
N ARG A 78 -4.08 18.39 13.69
CA ARG A 78 -3.05 18.73 14.70
C ARG A 78 -2.57 17.48 15.43
N GLU A 79 -3.50 16.63 15.85
CA GLU A 79 -3.19 15.36 16.52
C GLU A 79 -2.43 14.41 15.58
N LEU A 80 -2.94 14.20 14.36
CA LEU A 80 -2.28 13.38 13.34
C LEU A 80 -0.85 13.87 13.05
N LYS A 81 -0.66 15.18 12.83
CA LYS A 81 0.66 15.76 12.58
C LYS A 81 1.62 15.60 13.76
N SER A 82 1.13 15.74 15.00
CA SER A 82 1.96 15.52 16.19
C SER A 82 2.39 14.06 16.28
N ILE A 83 1.50 13.09 16.05
CA ILE A 83 1.88 11.67 16.07
C ILE A 83 2.87 11.36 14.94
N LEU A 84 2.61 11.84 13.72
CA LEU A 84 3.52 11.61 12.60
C LEU A 84 4.91 12.21 12.86
N ARG A 85 5.00 13.40 13.46
CA ARG A 85 6.29 14.02 13.78
C ARG A 85 6.99 13.34 14.97
N ASP A 86 6.30 13.27 16.11
CA ASP A 86 6.92 12.96 17.40
C ASP A 86 7.02 11.44 17.68
N TYR A 87 6.12 10.64 17.09
CA TYR A 87 6.09 9.19 17.29
C TYR A 87 6.57 8.41 16.06
N VAL A 88 6.18 8.82 14.86
CA VAL A 88 6.63 8.15 13.62
C VAL A 88 8.02 8.62 13.19
N GLY A 89 8.40 9.87 13.49
CA GLY A 89 9.69 10.45 13.11
C GLY A 89 9.70 11.17 11.77
N ARG A 90 8.53 11.64 11.29
CA ARG A 90 8.42 12.40 10.05
C ARG A 90 8.99 13.81 10.20
N GLU A 91 9.51 14.44 9.14
CA GLU A 91 9.55 13.97 7.74
C GLU A 91 10.67 12.97 7.46
N SER A 92 10.41 11.98 6.59
CA SER A 92 11.46 11.05 6.17
C SER A 92 12.43 11.72 5.18
N PRO A 93 13.75 11.45 5.23
CA PRO A 93 14.71 12.06 4.31
C PRO A 93 14.49 11.71 2.83
N LEU A 94 14.81 12.65 1.94
CA LEU A 94 15.06 12.38 0.51
C LEU A 94 16.57 12.29 0.29
N TYR A 95 17.08 11.06 0.22
CA TYR A 95 18.51 10.75 0.25
C TYR A 95 19.09 10.61 -1.16
N PHE A 96 20.18 11.33 -1.47
CA PHE A 96 20.89 11.16 -2.73
C PHE A 96 21.78 9.90 -2.69
N ALA A 97 21.48 8.92 -3.53
CA ALA A 97 22.21 7.66 -3.59
C ALA A 97 23.39 7.76 -4.57
N GLU A 98 24.48 8.42 -4.14
CA GLU A 98 25.66 8.71 -4.96
C GLU A 98 26.23 7.47 -5.66
N ARG A 99 26.55 6.41 -4.91
CA ARG A 99 27.13 5.18 -5.49
C ARG A 99 26.20 4.48 -6.49
N LEU A 100 24.88 4.55 -6.26
CA LEU A 100 23.90 3.95 -7.16
C LEU A 100 23.75 4.80 -8.43
N THR A 101 23.75 6.12 -8.27
CA THR A 101 23.79 7.10 -9.35
C THR A 101 25.01 6.86 -10.23
N ASP A 102 26.20 6.71 -9.64
CA ASP A 102 27.44 6.49 -10.38
C ASP A 102 27.50 5.11 -11.05
N HIS A 103 26.87 4.10 -10.46
CA HIS A 103 26.74 2.78 -11.08
C HIS A 103 25.93 2.82 -12.40
N TYR A 104 24.85 3.60 -12.43
CA TYR A 104 23.97 3.72 -13.60
C TYR A 104 24.36 4.84 -14.58
N LYS A 105 25.29 5.72 -14.20
CA LYS A 105 25.98 6.61 -15.15
C LYS A 105 26.91 5.76 -16.02
N HIS A 106 26.43 5.33 -17.18
CA HIS A 106 27.24 4.57 -18.11
C HIS A 106 28.25 5.46 -18.85
N SER A 107 29.47 4.95 -19.04
CA SER A 107 30.51 5.60 -19.86
C SER A 107 30.21 5.61 -21.36
N ASN A 108 29.24 4.81 -21.83
CA ASN A 108 28.93 4.66 -23.25
C ASN A 108 27.90 5.67 -23.79
N ASP A 109 27.21 6.43 -22.92
CA ASP A 109 26.25 7.49 -23.30
C ASP A 109 26.83 8.90 -23.04
N GLY A 110 28.14 9.07 -23.26
CA GLY A 110 28.81 10.38 -23.12
C GLY A 110 28.86 10.94 -21.70
N GLY A 111 28.72 10.10 -20.67
CA GLY A 111 28.71 10.51 -19.26
C GLY A 111 27.35 10.95 -18.71
N GLY A 112 26.27 10.79 -19.48
CA GLY A 112 24.90 10.99 -19.01
C GLY A 112 24.39 9.84 -18.13
N GLY A 113 23.59 10.15 -17.10
CA GLY A 113 22.91 9.15 -16.27
C GLY A 113 21.97 9.80 -15.24
N PRO A 114 21.00 9.05 -14.71
CA PRO A 114 20.00 9.61 -13.80
C PRO A 114 20.62 9.93 -12.43
N GLN A 115 20.18 11.02 -11.82
CA GLN A 115 20.41 11.24 -10.38
C GLN A 115 19.36 10.45 -9.59
N ILE A 116 19.81 9.56 -8.70
CA ILE A 116 18.92 8.66 -7.98
C ILE A 116 18.75 9.14 -6.55
N PHE A 117 17.51 9.42 -6.17
CA PHE A 117 17.11 9.77 -4.81
C PHE A 117 16.19 8.71 -4.22
N LEU A 118 16.36 8.43 -2.93
CA LEU A 118 15.56 7.47 -2.17
C LEU A 118 14.73 8.23 -1.14
N LYS A 119 13.39 8.11 -1.22
CA LYS A 119 12.48 8.61 -0.18
C LYS A 119 12.45 7.58 0.96
N ARG A 120 13.01 7.95 2.11
CA ARG A 120 13.42 7.02 3.18
C ARG A 120 12.28 6.61 4.12
N GLU A 121 11.18 6.10 3.59
CA GLU A 121 10.08 5.56 4.42
C GLU A 121 10.50 4.32 5.24
N ASP A 122 11.64 3.72 4.93
CA ASP A 122 12.28 2.68 5.74
C ASP A 122 12.73 3.17 7.13
N LEU A 123 12.92 4.49 7.30
CA LEU A 123 13.30 5.10 8.57
C LEU A 123 12.12 5.48 9.47
N ASN A 124 10.89 5.30 9.00
CA ASN A 124 9.72 5.53 9.83
C ASN A 124 9.74 4.55 11.01
N HIS A 125 9.14 4.93 12.14
CA HIS A 125 8.84 3.98 13.21
C HIS A 125 8.09 2.76 12.64
N THR A 126 8.46 1.55 13.08
CA THR A 126 8.06 0.24 12.51
C THR A 126 8.66 -0.12 11.13
N GLY A 127 9.52 0.72 10.55
CA GLY A 127 10.37 0.39 9.41
C GLY A 127 9.70 0.44 8.03
N ALA A 128 8.50 1.02 7.91
CA ALA A 128 7.76 1.06 6.65
C ALA A 128 6.80 2.25 6.52
N HIS A 129 6.28 2.47 5.31
CA HIS A 129 5.26 3.49 5.03
C HIS A 129 3.88 3.16 5.63
N THR A 130 3.63 1.90 5.99
CA THR A 130 2.32 1.43 6.47
C THR A 130 1.84 2.14 7.74
N ILE A 131 2.78 2.63 8.56
CA ILE A 131 2.47 3.36 9.80
C ILE A 131 1.70 4.66 9.57
N ASN A 132 1.91 5.35 8.44
CA ASN A 132 1.19 6.59 8.11
C ASN A 132 -0.32 6.34 8.06
N ASN A 133 -0.70 5.24 7.39
CA ASN A 133 -2.08 4.80 7.26
C ASN A 133 -2.64 4.25 8.59
N ALA A 134 -1.86 3.43 9.30
CA ALA A 134 -2.28 2.86 10.58
C ALA A 134 -2.60 3.96 11.62
N VAL A 135 -1.76 4.99 11.72
CA VAL A 135 -1.99 6.14 12.61
C VAL A 135 -3.31 6.83 12.31
N ALA A 136 -3.53 7.20 11.05
CA ALA A 136 -4.73 7.94 10.66
C ALA A 136 -6.01 7.13 10.86
N GLN A 137 -6.01 5.83 10.50
CA GLN A 137 -7.17 4.97 10.71
C GLN A 137 -7.43 4.66 12.18
N ALA A 138 -6.41 4.43 13.00
CA ALA A 138 -6.59 4.19 14.43
C ALA A 138 -7.12 5.43 15.16
N LEU A 139 -6.66 6.63 14.76
CA LEU A 139 -7.25 7.89 15.24
C LEU A 139 -8.73 8.00 14.85
N LEU A 140 -9.06 7.69 13.59
CA LEU A 140 -10.45 7.71 13.14
C LEU A 140 -11.31 6.71 13.92
N ALA A 141 -10.80 5.51 14.15
CA ALA A 141 -11.47 4.48 14.95
C ALA A 141 -11.71 4.95 16.40
N ALA A 142 -10.72 5.60 17.02
CA ALA A 142 -10.87 6.19 18.35
C ALA A 142 -11.94 7.30 18.38
N ARG A 143 -12.00 8.17 17.36
CA ARG A 143 -13.06 9.19 17.23
C ARG A 143 -14.45 8.59 17.01
N LEU A 144 -14.51 7.40 16.41
CA LEU A 144 -15.73 6.60 16.26
C LEU A 144 -16.11 5.83 17.53
N GLY A 145 -15.35 5.96 18.62
CA GLY A 145 -15.61 5.26 19.88
C GLY A 145 -15.29 3.76 19.84
N LYS A 146 -14.56 3.30 18.83
CA LYS A 146 -14.14 1.90 18.70
C LYS A 146 -13.05 1.60 19.71
N ARG A 147 -13.15 0.44 20.37
CA ARG A 147 -12.22 0.01 21.42
C ARG A 147 -11.31 -1.13 20.98
N ARG A 148 -11.66 -1.77 19.87
CA ARG A 148 -10.97 -2.92 19.31
C ARG A 148 -10.64 -2.70 17.85
N ILE A 149 -9.43 -3.05 17.48
CA ILE A 149 -8.91 -3.02 16.12
C ILE A 149 -8.62 -4.44 15.67
N VAL A 150 -9.02 -4.74 14.44
CA VAL A 150 -8.55 -5.91 13.70
C VAL A 150 -7.77 -5.46 12.49
N ALA A 151 -6.79 -6.26 12.08
CA ALA A 151 -6.04 -6.09 10.83
C ALA A 151 -5.56 -7.46 10.35
N ASP A 152 -5.23 -7.56 9.07
CA ASP A 152 -4.51 -8.68 8.47
C ASP A 152 -3.05 -8.32 8.20
N THR A 153 -2.18 -9.32 8.06
CA THR A 153 -0.80 -9.07 7.60
C THR A 153 -0.23 -10.28 6.88
N GLY A 154 0.59 -10.02 5.85
CA GLY A 154 1.41 -11.03 5.18
C GLY A 154 2.86 -10.95 5.64
N SER A 155 3.57 -9.87 5.29
CA SER A 155 4.98 -9.68 5.65
C SER A 155 5.22 -9.18 7.09
N GLY A 156 4.20 -9.15 7.95
CA GLY A 156 4.31 -8.62 9.32
C GLY A 156 4.26 -7.10 9.45
N LEU A 157 4.79 -6.33 8.49
CA LEU A 157 4.94 -4.86 8.59
C LEU A 157 3.64 -4.07 8.84
N HIS A 158 2.53 -4.41 8.16
CA HIS A 158 1.23 -3.76 8.42
C HIS A 158 0.74 -4.09 9.84
N GLY A 159 0.82 -5.36 10.23
CA GLY A 159 0.50 -5.82 11.59
C GLY A 159 1.31 -5.10 12.67
N LEU A 160 2.62 -4.92 12.47
CA LEU A 160 3.49 -4.14 13.36
C LEU A 160 3.06 -2.69 13.48
N SER A 161 2.77 -2.04 12.35
CA SER A 161 2.27 -0.66 12.34
C SER A 161 0.96 -0.52 13.12
N VAL A 162 0.03 -1.48 12.97
CA VAL A 162 -1.25 -1.51 13.68
C VAL A 162 -1.07 -1.79 15.17
N ALA A 163 -0.25 -2.77 15.54
CA ALA A 163 0.05 -3.08 16.93
C ALA A 163 0.68 -1.89 17.67
N ALA A 164 1.66 -1.22 17.05
CA ALA A 164 2.33 -0.05 17.61
C ALA A 164 1.36 1.10 17.91
N VAL A 165 0.48 1.44 16.95
CA VAL A 165 -0.48 2.52 17.16
C VAL A 165 -1.58 2.13 18.15
N CYS A 166 -2.04 0.88 18.16
CA CYS A 166 -3.02 0.42 19.13
C CYS A 166 -2.47 0.50 20.55
N ALA A 167 -1.23 0.07 20.77
CA ALA A 167 -0.54 0.21 22.04
C ALA A 167 -0.45 1.68 22.49
N LYS A 168 -0.13 2.59 21.56
CA LYS A 168 -0.07 4.04 21.82
C LYS A 168 -1.42 4.63 22.21
N LEU A 169 -2.51 4.20 21.56
CA LEU A 169 -3.85 4.76 21.74
C LEU A 169 -4.69 4.02 22.78
N GLY A 170 -4.16 2.95 23.39
CA GLY A 170 -4.90 2.12 24.34
C GLY A 170 -6.04 1.33 23.71
N LEU A 171 -5.88 0.91 22.45
CA LEU A 171 -6.86 0.10 21.72
C LEU A 171 -6.49 -1.38 21.80
N GLN A 172 -7.48 -2.26 21.93
CA GLN A 172 -7.25 -3.70 21.79
C GLN A 172 -6.87 -4.01 20.34
N CYS A 173 -5.86 -4.83 20.12
CA CYS A 173 -5.36 -5.14 18.78
C CYS A 173 -5.38 -6.66 18.54
N VAL A 174 -6.02 -7.08 17.46
CA VAL A 174 -5.95 -8.46 16.96
C VAL A 174 -5.46 -8.43 15.51
N VAL A 175 -4.37 -9.14 15.24
CA VAL A 175 -3.78 -9.25 13.90
C VAL A 175 -3.94 -10.67 13.39
N TYR A 176 -4.58 -10.83 12.23
CA TYR A 176 -4.68 -12.10 11.53
C TYR A 176 -3.50 -12.28 10.59
N MET A 177 -2.89 -13.46 10.60
CA MET A 177 -1.72 -13.78 9.78
C MET A 177 -1.81 -15.23 9.30
N GLY A 178 -1.46 -15.50 8.04
CA GLY A 178 -1.40 -16.87 7.54
C GLY A 178 -0.36 -17.69 8.31
N ALA A 179 -0.65 -18.94 8.67
CA ALA A 179 0.25 -19.73 9.52
C ALA A 179 1.68 -19.86 8.94
N LYS A 180 1.81 -20.05 7.62
CA LYS A 180 3.13 -20.09 6.94
C LYS A 180 3.87 -18.75 6.98
N ASP A 181 3.13 -17.65 6.84
CA ASP A 181 3.72 -16.31 6.96
C ASP A 181 4.16 -16.05 8.40
N MET A 182 3.39 -16.52 9.40
CA MET A 182 3.72 -16.42 10.82
C MET A 182 5.00 -17.17 11.17
N GLU A 183 5.20 -18.37 10.60
CA GLU A 183 6.46 -19.13 10.74
C GLU A 183 7.65 -18.42 10.08
N LYS A 184 7.43 -17.84 8.89
CA LYS A 184 8.47 -17.14 8.13
C LYS A 184 8.89 -15.81 8.77
N HIS A 185 7.97 -15.14 9.45
CA HIS A 185 8.10 -13.79 10.00
C HIS A 185 7.95 -13.78 11.54
N GLY A 186 8.63 -14.72 12.20
CA GLY A 186 8.52 -14.91 13.66
C GLY A 186 8.98 -13.71 14.49
N ASP A 187 9.95 -12.94 14.00
CA ASP A 187 10.46 -11.73 14.69
C ASP A 187 9.41 -10.62 14.70
N GLU A 188 8.69 -10.44 13.59
CA GLU A 188 7.57 -9.51 13.49
C GLU A 188 6.41 -9.96 14.41
N VAL A 189 6.13 -11.26 14.48
CA VAL A 189 5.10 -11.82 15.39
C VAL A 189 5.44 -11.58 16.85
N LEU A 190 6.69 -11.88 17.25
CA LEU A 190 7.18 -11.62 18.60
C LEU A 190 7.05 -10.14 18.96
N THR A 191 7.44 -9.26 18.04
CA THR A 191 7.37 -7.81 18.25
C THR A 191 5.92 -7.33 18.40
N MET A 192 4.97 -7.86 17.62
CA MET A 192 3.54 -7.57 17.78
C MET A 192 3.04 -7.99 19.17
N HIS A 193 3.45 -9.16 19.68
CA HIS A 193 3.09 -9.59 21.04
C HIS A 193 3.70 -8.70 22.13
N LEU A 194 4.95 -8.25 21.97
CA LEU A 194 5.58 -7.32 22.91
C LEU A 194 4.86 -5.95 22.95
N MET A 195 4.19 -5.57 21.86
CA MET A 195 3.31 -4.39 21.80
C MET A 195 1.90 -4.66 22.37
N GLY A 196 1.61 -5.86 22.84
CA GLY A 196 0.32 -6.24 23.44
C GLY A 196 -0.76 -6.63 22.42
N ALA A 197 -0.41 -6.87 21.16
CA ALA A 197 -1.35 -7.39 20.17
C ALA A 197 -1.53 -8.91 20.30
N GLU A 198 -2.75 -9.37 20.10
CA GLU A 198 -3.05 -10.78 19.85
C GLU A 198 -2.78 -11.08 18.37
N VAL A 199 -1.97 -12.09 18.07
CA VAL A 199 -1.70 -12.53 16.69
C VAL A 199 -2.37 -13.89 16.49
N ARG A 200 -3.31 -13.97 15.54
CA ARG A 200 -4.09 -15.18 15.25
C ARG A 200 -3.65 -15.79 13.94
N ALA A 201 -3.16 -17.04 14.02
CA ALA A 201 -2.83 -17.83 12.85
C ALA A 201 -4.11 -18.24 12.09
N VAL A 202 -4.09 -18.06 10.77
CA VAL A 202 -5.12 -18.57 9.86
C VAL A 202 -4.61 -19.82 9.18
N HIS A 203 -5.34 -20.92 9.39
CA HIS A 203 -5.07 -22.22 8.79
C HIS A 203 -6.06 -22.45 7.65
N SER A 204 -5.55 -22.53 6.44
CA SER A 204 -6.27 -22.91 5.22
C SER A 204 -5.36 -23.83 4.39
N ASP A 205 -5.93 -24.57 3.45
CA ASP A 205 -5.16 -25.50 2.61
C ASP A 205 -3.98 -24.80 1.89
N ASP A 206 -4.12 -23.50 1.60
CA ASP A 206 -3.13 -22.70 0.88
C ASP A 206 -2.32 -21.70 1.73
N THR A 207 -2.78 -21.36 2.95
CA THR A 207 -2.06 -20.60 4.02
C THR A 207 -1.40 -19.31 3.55
N LEU A 208 -2.15 -18.43 2.87
CA LEU A 208 -1.67 -17.14 2.37
C LEU A 208 -2.26 -15.94 3.15
N SER A 209 -1.59 -14.78 3.04
CA SER A 209 -2.12 -13.47 3.50
C SER A 209 -3.54 -13.15 3.00
N THR A 210 -3.98 -13.76 1.90
CA THR A 210 -5.32 -13.54 1.35
C THR A 210 -6.43 -14.07 2.27
N ASP A 211 -6.13 -15.12 3.03
CA ASP A 211 -7.07 -15.76 3.93
C ASP A 211 -7.13 -15.01 5.27
N ALA A 212 -5.99 -14.48 5.71
CA ALA A 212 -5.91 -13.59 6.88
C ALA A 212 -6.81 -12.35 6.73
N GLU A 213 -6.82 -11.73 5.54
CA GLU A 213 -7.71 -10.61 5.23
C GLU A 213 -9.19 -10.98 5.30
N SER A 214 -9.53 -12.17 4.80
CA SER A 214 -10.92 -12.66 4.86
C SER A 214 -11.37 -12.88 6.30
N GLU A 215 -10.52 -13.44 7.16
CA GLU A 215 -10.82 -13.65 8.58
C GLU A 215 -10.88 -12.35 9.37
N ALA A 216 -9.97 -11.39 9.12
CA ALA A 216 -10.03 -10.06 9.71
C ALA A 216 -11.34 -9.33 9.35
N MET A 217 -11.77 -9.44 8.08
CA MET A 217 -13.04 -8.89 7.63
C MET A 217 -14.23 -9.59 8.30
N ARG A 218 -14.25 -10.93 8.39
CA ARG A 218 -15.33 -11.66 9.07
C ARG A 218 -15.45 -11.26 10.55
N ASP A 219 -14.33 -11.12 11.25
CA ASP A 219 -14.31 -10.68 12.64
C ASP A 219 -14.90 -9.27 12.77
N ALA A 220 -14.42 -8.33 11.96
CA ALA A 220 -14.93 -6.96 11.97
C ALA A 220 -16.44 -6.89 11.74
N VAL A 221 -16.95 -7.67 10.78
CA VAL A 221 -18.38 -7.73 10.44
C VAL A 221 -19.21 -8.37 11.55
N THR A 222 -18.65 -9.34 12.27
CA THR A 222 -19.33 -9.97 13.41
C THR A 222 -19.39 -9.03 14.62
N ASN A 223 -18.42 -8.12 14.75
CA ASN A 223 -18.24 -7.24 15.91
C ASN A 223 -18.32 -5.73 15.56
N LEU A 224 -19.15 -5.38 14.58
CA LEU A 224 -19.17 -4.04 13.94
C LEU A 224 -19.31 -2.88 14.92
N ASP A 225 -20.07 -3.04 16.01
CA ASP A 225 -20.32 -1.95 16.95
C ASP A 225 -19.05 -1.55 17.73
N SER A 226 -18.22 -2.52 18.09
CA SER A 226 -17.04 -2.31 18.95
C SER A 226 -15.70 -2.34 18.20
N THR A 227 -15.68 -2.97 17.02
CA THR A 227 -14.46 -3.28 16.28
C THR A 227 -14.32 -2.43 15.01
N TYR A 228 -13.09 -2.03 14.69
CA TYR A 228 -12.73 -1.37 13.44
C TYR A 228 -11.66 -2.19 12.71
N HIS A 229 -11.82 -2.36 11.40
CA HIS A 229 -10.83 -3.02 10.55
C HIS A 229 -9.90 -2.00 9.89
N ILE A 230 -8.61 -2.01 10.25
CA ILE A 230 -7.60 -1.20 9.57
C ILE A 230 -7.09 -1.92 8.33
N VAL A 231 -7.56 -1.48 7.16
CA VAL A 231 -7.10 -1.97 5.86
C VAL A 231 -5.68 -1.48 5.59
N GLY A 232 -4.79 -2.37 5.15
CA GLY A 232 -3.36 -2.09 4.99
C GLY A 232 -2.93 -1.39 3.70
N SER A 233 -3.82 -1.27 2.71
CA SER A 233 -3.45 -0.69 1.42
C SER A 233 -4.60 -0.01 0.67
N ALA A 234 -4.30 0.61 -0.47
CA ALA A 234 -5.21 1.48 -1.23
C ALA A 234 -6.13 0.68 -2.16
N ILE A 235 -6.78 -0.33 -1.61
CA ILE A 235 -7.68 -1.26 -2.32
C ILE A 235 -8.97 -1.47 -1.50
N GLY A 236 -9.85 -2.33 -2.01
CA GLY A 236 -11.09 -2.68 -1.36
C GLY A 236 -12.21 -1.68 -1.65
N PRO A 237 -13.39 -1.85 -1.03
CA PRO A 237 -14.54 -1.02 -1.32
C PRO A 237 -14.27 0.43 -0.90
N HIS A 238 -14.90 1.36 -1.59
CA HIS A 238 -15.03 2.74 -1.11
C HIS A 238 -15.55 2.75 0.34
N PRO A 239 -15.00 3.56 1.27
CA PRO A 239 -14.05 4.68 1.05
C PRO A 239 -12.56 4.36 1.21
N TYR A 240 -12.17 3.09 1.39
CA TYR A 240 -10.80 2.73 1.76
C TYR A 240 -9.71 3.23 0.79
N PRO A 241 -9.83 3.08 -0.55
CA PRO A 241 -8.80 3.56 -1.47
C PRO A 241 -8.55 5.08 -1.34
N THR A 242 -9.62 5.86 -1.21
CA THR A 242 -9.54 7.32 -1.03
C THR A 242 -8.90 7.67 0.30
N MET A 243 -9.33 7.04 1.40
CA MET A 243 -8.76 7.29 2.73
C MET A 243 -7.27 6.97 2.78
N VAL A 244 -6.88 5.79 2.32
CA VAL A 244 -5.48 5.33 2.38
C VAL A 244 -4.59 6.23 1.51
N ARG A 245 -5.06 6.65 0.32
CA ARG A 245 -4.35 7.65 -0.49
C ARG A 245 -4.10 8.93 0.29
N GLU A 246 -5.12 9.51 0.91
CA GLU A 246 -4.97 10.76 1.69
C GLU A 246 -3.99 10.58 2.86
N PHE A 247 -4.05 9.45 3.55
CA PHE A 247 -3.13 9.18 4.67
C PHE A 247 -1.69 8.97 4.22
N GLN A 248 -1.47 8.39 3.04
CA GLN A 248 -0.14 8.15 2.48
C GLN A 248 0.40 9.34 1.66
N SER A 249 -0.45 10.30 1.27
CA SER A 249 -0.07 11.46 0.45
C SER A 249 1.00 12.38 1.09
N VAL A 250 1.27 12.19 2.38
CA VAL A 250 2.40 12.84 3.07
C VAL A 250 3.73 12.51 2.40
N ILE A 251 3.89 11.30 1.84
CA ILE A 251 5.10 10.88 1.13
C ILE A 251 5.38 11.80 -0.06
N GLY A 252 4.38 11.99 -0.94
CA GLY A 252 4.51 12.86 -2.11
C GLY A 252 4.72 14.33 -1.75
N ARG A 253 3.97 14.85 -0.77
CA ARG A 253 4.11 16.23 -0.28
C ARG A 253 5.52 16.55 0.20
N GLU A 254 6.07 15.68 1.05
CA GLU A 254 7.43 15.85 1.56
C GLU A 254 8.46 15.71 0.44
N THR A 255 8.29 14.73 -0.47
CA THR A 255 9.17 14.57 -1.64
C THR A 255 9.19 15.83 -2.50
N ARG A 256 8.03 16.47 -2.79
CA ARG A 256 7.98 17.72 -3.55
C ARG A 256 8.73 18.84 -2.84
N ARG A 257 8.47 19.03 -1.55
CA ARG A 257 9.13 20.06 -0.74
C ARG A 257 10.65 19.86 -0.74
N GLN A 258 11.10 18.63 -0.47
CA GLN A 258 12.51 18.27 -0.40
C GLN A 258 13.22 18.34 -1.77
N ALA A 259 12.52 18.00 -2.86
CA ALA A 259 13.02 18.16 -4.23
C ALA A 259 13.26 19.63 -4.58
N MET A 260 12.29 20.48 -4.26
CA MET A 260 12.40 21.94 -4.46
C MET A 260 13.59 22.51 -3.69
N GLU A 261 13.80 22.06 -2.45
CA GLU A 261 14.94 22.50 -1.63
C GLU A 261 16.30 22.02 -2.14
N LYS A 262 16.37 20.81 -2.71
CA LYS A 262 17.65 20.19 -3.11
C LYS A 262 18.11 20.61 -4.50
N TRP A 263 17.19 20.77 -5.45
CA TRP A 263 17.53 21.10 -6.84
C TRP A 263 16.61 22.11 -7.50
N GLY A 264 15.75 22.80 -6.72
CA GLY A 264 14.94 23.91 -7.24
C GLY A 264 13.79 23.49 -8.14
N GLY A 265 13.34 22.23 -8.07
CA GLY A 265 12.31 21.73 -8.97
C GLY A 265 11.57 20.50 -8.46
N LYS A 266 11.16 19.65 -9.41
CA LYS A 266 10.48 18.39 -9.17
C LYS A 266 11.26 17.23 -9.81
N PRO A 267 11.03 15.97 -9.42
CA PRO A 267 11.66 14.83 -10.07
C PRO A 267 11.16 14.64 -11.50
N ASP A 268 12.00 14.21 -12.43
CA ASP A 268 11.57 13.83 -13.79
C ASP A 268 10.80 12.51 -13.79
N VAL A 269 11.16 11.60 -12.88
CA VAL A 269 10.58 10.26 -12.77
C VAL A 269 10.39 9.90 -11.30
N LEU A 270 9.21 9.39 -10.97
CA LEU A 270 8.91 8.75 -9.70
C LEU A 270 8.71 7.26 -9.92
N VAL A 271 9.40 6.44 -9.12
CA VAL A 271 9.33 4.98 -9.19
C VAL A 271 8.89 4.45 -7.84
N ALA A 272 7.86 3.60 -7.84
CA ALA A 272 7.37 2.95 -6.64
C ALA A 272 6.94 1.52 -6.93
N CYS A 273 7.13 0.65 -5.96
CA CYS A 273 6.67 -0.73 -6.03
C CYS A 273 5.14 -0.81 -5.84
N VAL A 274 4.50 -1.70 -6.57
CA VAL A 274 3.06 -1.87 -6.59
C VAL A 274 2.72 -3.30 -6.19
N GLY A 275 2.35 -3.47 -4.92
CA GLY A 275 1.63 -4.65 -4.45
C GLY A 275 0.14 -4.34 -4.52
N ARG A 276 -0.37 -3.65 -3.49
CA ARG A 276 -1.74 -3.12 -3.41
C ARG A 276 -1.81 -1.59 -3.48
N GLY A 277 -0.73 -0.96 -3.96
CA GLY A 277 -0.71 0.45 -4.37
C GLY A 277 -0.51 1.53 -3.29
N SER A 278 -0.56 1.27 -1.97
CA SER A 278 -0.57 2.36 -0.98
C SER A 278 0.67 3.27 -0.94
N ASN A 279 1.89 2.72 -1.05
CA ASN A 279 3.11 3.55 -1.12
C ASN A 279 3.16 4.34 -2.43
N ALA A 280 2.82 3.67 -3.54
CA ALA A 280 2.90 4.24 -4.88
C ALA A 280 1.92 5.41 -5.02
N ILE A 281 0.65 5.22 -4.65
CA ILE A 281 -0.33 6.30 -4.71
C ILE A 281 0.01 7.43 -3.72
N GLY A 282 0.58 7.11 -2.55
CA GLY A 282 1.06 8.11 -1.59
C GLY A 282 2.17 9.00 -2.14
N LEU A 283 3.10 8.41 -2.91
CA LEU A 283 4.16 9.14 -3.60
C LEU A 283 3.64 9.92 -4.81
N PHE A 284 2.80 9.29 -5.63
CA PHE A 284 2.37 9.82 -6.93
C PHE A 284 1.29 10.90 -6.82
N HIS A 285 0.41 10.84 -5.82
CA HIS A 285 -0.77 11.69 -5.73
C HIS A 285 -0.43 13.19 -5.84
N GLU A 286 0.63 13.62 -5.18
CA GLU A 286 1.08 15.02 -5.21
C GLU A 286 1.52 15.48 -6.61
N PHE A 287 1.99 14.57 -7.46
CA PHE A 287 2.57 14.86 -8.79
C PHE A 287 1.64 14.51 -9.96
N PHE A 288 0.43 14.00 -9.70
CA PHE A 288 -0.47 13.57 -10.76
C PHE A 288 -0.84 14.69 -11.76
N GLY A 289 -0.86 15.94 -11.30
CA GLY A 289 -1.11 17.11 -12.16
C GLY A 289 0.09 17.58 -12.99
N ASP A 290 1.30 17.05 -12.74
CA ASP A 290 2.51 17.43 -13.46
C ASP A 290 2.70 16.53 -14.68
N ALA A 291 2.27 16.99 -15.86
CA ALA A 291 2.29 16.21 -17.10
C ALA A 291 3.70 15.78 -17.58
N ASP A 292 4.73 16.47 -17.12
CA ASP A 292 6.15 16.23 -17.39
C ASP A 292 6.82 15.28 -16.37
N VAL A 293 6.13 14.90 -15.29
CA VAL A 293 6.65 13.93 -14.30
C VAL A 293 6.17 12.53 -14.67
N ARG A 294 7.10 11.63 -14.98
CA ARG A 294 6.76 10.24 -15.31
C ARG A 294 6.55 9.41 -14.05
N LEU A 295 5.36 8.84 -13.88
CA LEU A 295 5.00 7.96 -12.76
C LEU A 295 5.14 6.49 -13.16
N VAL A 296 5.98 5.73 -12.46
CA VAL A 296 6.29 4.33 -12.79
C VAL A 296 5.99 3.41 -11.61
N GLY A 297 4.94 2.61 -11.75
CA GLY A 297 4.62 1.51 -10.84
C GLY A 297 5.34 0.22 -11.24
N VAL A 298 5.91 -0.50 -10.26
CA VAL A 298 6.64 -1.76 -10.49
C VAL A 298 5.97 -2.91 -9.75
N GLU A 299 5.33 -3.83 -10.47
CA GLU A 299 4.71 -5.03 -9.90
C GLU A 299 5.69 -6.22 -9.84
N ALA A 300 5.39 -7.20 -8.99
CA ALA A 300 6.22 -8.40 -8.83
C ALA A 300 5.99 -9.42 -9.96
N ALA A 301 7.01 -9.61 -10.80
CA ALA A 301 6.99 -10.60 -11.88
C ALA A 301 7.17 -12.06 -11.40
N GLY A 302 7.30 -12.31 -10.10
CA GLY A 302 7.48 -13.64 -9.52
C GLY A 302 8.59 -14.45 -10.21
N ARG A 303 8.22 -15.59 -10.80
CA ARG A 303 9.14 -16.47 -11.55
C ARG A 303 9.17 -16.16 -13.05
N GLY A 304 8.70 -14.99 -13.45
CA GLY A 304 8.53 -14.52 -14.81
C GLY A 304 7.06 -14.47 -15.22
N LEU A 305 6.67 -13.46 -16.00
CA LEU A 305 5.28 -13.28 -16.45
C LEU A 305 4.78 -14.51 -17.24
N ASP A 306 5.61 -15.04 -18.13
CA ASP A 306 5.28 -16.22 -18.96
C ASP A 306 5.07 -17.50 -18.14
N SER A 307 5.50 -17.53 -16.87
CA SER A 307 5.35 -18.71 -16.01
C SER A 307 3.95 -18.86 -15.41
N GLY A 308 3.10 -17.82 -15.49
CA GLY A 308 1.84 -17.73 -14.76
C GLY A 308 1.99 -17.61 -13.24
N ARG A 309 3.23 -17.62 -12.71
CA ARG A 309 3.55 -17.47 -11.28
C ARG A 309 4.16 -16.11 -11.02
N HIS A 310 3.30 -15.12 -10.85
CA HIS A 310 3.63 -13.72 -10.58
C HIS A 310 2.51 -13.04 -9.79
N ALA A 311 2.68 -11.76 -9.46
CA ALA A 311 1.67 -10.93 -8.81
C ALA A 311 1.44 -9.60 -9.56
N ALA A 312 1.64 -9.60 -10.88
CA ALA A 312 1.52 -8.44 -11.76
C ALA A 312 0.10 -8.23 -12.30
N SER A 313 -0.84 -7.94 -11.41
CA SER A 313 -2.27 -7.79 -11.75
C SER A 313 -2.56 -6.68 -12.76
N LEU A 314 -1.91 -5.52 -12.69
CA LEU A 314 -2.11 -4.42 -13.65
C LEU A 314 -1.51 -4.76 -15.02
N ALA A 315 -0.40 -5.50 -15.05
CA ALA A 315 0.29 -5.85 -16.29
C ALA A 315 -0.39 -7.00 -17.06
N THR A 316 -0.92 -8.01 -16.36
CA THR A 316 -1.42 -9.24 -17.00
C THR A 316 -2.83 -9.63 -16.57
N GLY A 317 -3.40 -8.97 -15.57
CA GLY A 317 -4.73 -9.28 -15.04
C GLY A 317 -5.85 -8.67 -15.87
N GLU A 318 -7.05 -9.17 -15.63
CA GLU A 318 -8.27 -8.73 -16.31
C GLU A 318 -9.13 -7.88 -15.37
N VAL A 319 -10.06 -7.11 -15.93
CA VAL A 319 -11.00 -6.35 -15.10
C VAL A 319 -11.95 -7.34 -14.43
N GLY A 320 -12.00 -7.29 -13.10
CA GLY A 320 -12.84 -8.15 -12.29
C GLY A 320 -13.28 -7.46 -11.00
N VAL A 321 -14.23 -8.08 -10.32
CA VAL A 321 -14.67 -7.63 -8.99
C VAL A 321 -14.08 -8.59 -7.96
N TYR A 322 -13.21 -8.07 -7.11
CA TYR A 322 -12.61 -8.84 -6.03
C TYR A 322 -12.50 -7.95 -4.79
N ARG A 323 -12.82 -8.52 -3.62
CA ARG A 323 -12.72 -7.84 -2.31
C ARG A 323 -13.42 -6.49 -2.24
N GLY A 324 -14.63 -6.42 -2.78
CA GLY A 324 -15.49 -5.25 -2.62
C GLY A 324 -15.26 -4.13 -3.63
N ALA A 325 -14.33 -4.28 -4.59
CA ALA A 325 -14.09 -3.28 -5.62
C ALA A 325 -13.85 -3.91 -7.00
N MET A 326 -14.15 -3.15 -8.04
CA MET A 326 -13.74 -3.46 -9.41
C MET A 326 -12.31 -2.98 -9.62
N SER A 327 -11.41 -3.89 -10.00
CA SER A 327 -10.00 -3.59 -10.29
C SER A 327 -9.43 -4.52 -11.35
N HIS A 328 -8.13 -4.43 -11.61
CA HIS A 328 -7.43 -5.52 -12.28
C HIS A 328 -7.22 -6.68 -11.30
N VAL A 329 -7.47 -7.89 -11.79
CA VAL A 329 -7.44 -9.12 -11.01
C VAL A 329 -6.75 -10.23 -11.80
N LEU A 330 -5.89 -11.00 -11.14
CA LEU A 330 -5.38 -12.27 -11.67
C LEU A 330 -6.48 -13.33 -11.49
N GLN A 331 -7.12 -13.72 -12.58
CA GLN A 331 -8.20 -14.71 -12.60
C GLN A 331 -8.07 -15.63 -13.81
N ASP A 332 -8.63 -16.84 -13.72
CA ASP A 332 -8.71 -17.76 -14.85
C ASP A 332 -9.96 -17.50 -15.70
N HIS A 333 -10.15 -18.32 -16.75
CA HIS A 333 -11.27 -18.20 -17.68
C HIS A 333 -12.66 -18.39 -17.05
N ASP A 334 -12.75 -19.02 -15.88
CA ASP A 334 -13.99 -19.22 -15.12
C ASP A 334 -14.21 -18.10 -14.09
N GLY A 335 -13.30 -17.11 -14.05
CA GLY A 335 -13.33 -16.01 -13.07
C GLY A 335 -12.84 -16.42 -11.69
N GLN A 336 -12.17 -17.56 -11.54
CA GLN A 336 -11.57 -17.96 -10.26
C GLN A 336 -10.26 -17.21 -10.04
N ILE A 337 -10.05 -16.75 -8.81
CA ILE A 337 -8.86 -15.96 -8.47
C ILE A 337 -7.62 -16.83 -8.53
N VAL A 338 -6.65 -16.40 -9.35
CA VAL A 338 -5.36 -17.07 -9.49
C VAL A 338 -4.46 -16.66 -8.33
N LYS A 339 -3.77 -17.64 -7.78
CA LYS A 339 -2.83 -17.47 -6.67
C LYS A 339 -1.61 -16.66 -7.11
N PRO A 340 -1.30 -15.54 -6.44
CA PRO A 340 -0.16 -14.71 -6.80
C PRO A 340 1.14 -15.32 -6.25
N ASP A 341 2.25 -15.13 -6.97
CA ASP A 341 3.59 -15.59 -6.55
C ASP A 341 4.59 -14.42 -6.55
N SER A 342 5.29 -14.27 -5.44
CA SER A 342 6.38 -13.31 -5.26
C SER A 342 7.32 -13.81 -4.17
N VAL A 343 8.61 -13.52 -4.33
CA VAL A 343 9.61 -13.77 -3.26
C VAL A 343 9.32 -12.94 -2.00
N SER A 344 8.67 -11.79 -2.16
CA SER A 344 8.35 -10.86 -1.09
C SER A 344 6.86 -10.91 -0.75
N ALA A 345 6.55 -11.31 0.49
CA ALA A 345 5.19 -11.49 0.99
C ALA A 345 4.31 -10.23 0.87
N GLY A 346 4.92 -9.04 0.96
CA GLY A 346 4.21 -7.75 0.82
C GLY A 346 3.67 -7.48 -0.60
N TYR A 347 4.07 -8.27 -1.59
CA TYR A 347 3.62 -8.17 -2.99
C TYR A 347 2.88 -9.42 -3.47
N VAL A 348 2.45 -10.29 -2.54
CA VAL A 348 1.60 -11.44 -2.86
C VAL A 348 0.15 -10.97 -2.86
N SER A 349 -0.31 -10.42 -3.99
CA SER A 349 -1.69 -9.99 -4.17
C SER A 349 -2.17 -10.27 -5.59
N SER A 350 -3.43 -10.70 -5.73
CA SER A 350 -4.07 -10.94 -7.02
C SER A 350 -4.75 -9.70 -7.58
N THR A 351 -4.69 -8.55 -6.90
CA THR A 351 -5.38 -7.33 -7.33
C THR A 351 -4.63 -6.07 -6.93
N CYS A 352 -4.71 -5.05 -7.78
CA CYS A 352 -4.25 -3.69 -7.52
C CYS A 352 -5.13 -2.68 -8.25
#